data_AF-A0A542G8Z7-F1
#
_entry.id   AF-A0A542G8Z7-F1
#
_cell.length_a   1.000
_cell.length_b   1.000
_cell.length_c   1.000
_cell.angle_alpha   90.00
_cell.angle_beta   90.00
_cell.angle_gamma   90.00
#
_symmetry.space_group_name_H-M   'P 1'
#
loop_
_entity.id
_entity.type
_entity.pdbx_description
1 polymer ?
#
loop_
_entity_poly.entity_id
_entity_poly.type
_entity_poly.pdbx_seq_one_letter_code
_entity_poly.pdbx_strand_id
1 'polypeptide(L)'
;MNLSHLGAPVGSMIRVHGGFANRMYRLDTDQGSFAVKELNLLDRRWTYRVEDVFRFERAAFAAGIPMPEPISASHHTLIHRWVEGEKVPEAPVTAAYAFEIGEILARIHALDVAWTPVSIEDQTSRDWSELAMRAAATGQPWADELASHVETFLAIAHFVDTCERPGPVVLTHRDIHPWNLLAREGRPVVLDWELSGMLDLSSELGSTALSLAKGPGFDDIKPAIFRSVLDGYVAGGGALPPSGPSWFVFMIGGWLGHMRLNILRCLAGVEASTGPDLALSHESVCNGVRGLPDMFGRLPELEALLV
;
A
#
# COMPACT_ATOMS: atom_id res chain seq x y z
N MET A 1 23.47 -1.84 -14.13
CA MET A 1 23.40 -1.95 -12.65
C MET A 1 24.72 -2.53 -12.16
N ASN A 2 25.43 -1.90 -11.23
CA ASN A 2 26.63 -2.47 -10.63
C ASN A 2 26.23 -3.20 -9.34
N LEU A 3 26.44 -4.53 -9.31
CA LEU A 3 26.08 -5.42 -8.20
C LEU A 3 27.29 -6.14 -7.60
N SER A 4 28.51 -5.72 -7.95
CA SER A 4 29.74 -6.43 -7.53
C SER A 4 29.97 -6.41 -6.02
N HIS A 5 29.38 -5.46 -5.29
CA HIS A 5 29.42 -5.39 -3.82
C HIS A 5 28.59 -6.49 -3.15
N LEU A 6 27.79 -7.25 -3.89
CA LEU A 6 26.97 -8.35 -3.37
C LEU A 6 27.69 -9.71 -3.44
N GLY A 7 28.91 -9.78 -3.97
CA GLY A 7 29.63 -11.03 -4.19
C GLY A 7 29.56 -11.55 -5.62
N ALA A 8 30.12 -12.73 -5.86
CA ALA A 8 30.12 -13.39 -7.16
C ALA A 8 28.77 -14.11 -7.39
N PRO A 9 28.06 -13.83 -8.50
CA PRO A 9 26.81 -14.53 -8.82
C PRO A 9 27.03 -16.04 -8.99
N VAL A 10 26.20 -16.84 -8.34
CA VAL A 10 26.21 -18.32 -8.44
C VAL A 10 25.33 -18.80 -9.61
N GLY A 11 24.52 -17.91 -10.17
CA GLY A 11 23.69 -18.16 -11.34
C GLY A 11 23.11 -16.87 -11.93
N SER A 12 22.25 -17.02 -12.94
CA SER A 12 21.49 -15.89 -13.50
C SER A 12 20.44 -15.39 -12.51
N MET A 13 20.17 -14.08 -12.51
CA MET A 13 19.05 -13.51 -11.76
C MET A 13 17.72 -14.13 -12.22
N ILE A 14 16.88 -14.51 -11.26
CA ILE A 14 15.58 -15.11 -11.52
C ILE A 14 14.50 -14.05 -11.32
N ARG A 15 13.61 -13.90 -12.30
CA ARG A 15 12.49 -12.97 -12.18
C ARG A 15 11.49 -13.47 -11.14
N VAL A 16 11.12 -12.60 -10.20
CA VAL A 16 10.04 -12.86 -9.24
C VAL A 16 8.78 -12.17 -9.76
N HIS A 17 7.70 -12.94 -9.90
CA HIS A 17 6.40 -12.47 -10.38
C HIS A 17 5.47 -12.17 -9.19
N GLY A 18 4.61 -11.15 -9.34
CA GLY A 18 3.58 -10.79 -8.35
C GLY A 18 3.64 -9.36 -7.80
N GLY A 19 4.60 -8.52 -8.22
CA GLY A 19 4.62 -7.09 -7.86
C GLY A 19 3.88 -6.23 -8.90
N PHE A 20 3.08 -5.27 -8.44
CA PHE A 20 2.22 -4.44 -9.30
C PHE A 20 2.91 -3.21 -9.90
N ALA A 21 4.00 -2.74 -9.29
CA ALA A 21 4.66 -1.48 -9.66
C ALA A 21 6.09 -1.66 -10.20
N ASN A 22 6.89 -2.51 -9.55
CA ASN A 22 8.33 -2.64 -9.78
C ASN A 22 8.71 -4.01 -10.34
N ARG A 23 9.90 -4.09 -10.96
CA ARG A 23 10.45 -5.37 -11.42
C ARG A 23 11.35 -5.96 -10.34
N MET A 24 10.99 -7.13 -9.84
CA MET A 24 11.73 -7.80 -8.76
C MET A 24 12.46 -9.04 -9.26
N TYR A 25 13.69 -9.22 -8.81
CA TYR A 25 14.58 -10.32 -9.15
C TYR A 25 15.19 -10.93 -7.89
N ARG A 26 15.41 -12.24 -7.90
CA ARG A 26 16.26 -12.94 -6.94
C ARG A 26 17.66 -13.07 -7.54
N LEU A 27 18.67 -12.67 -6.78
CA LEU A 27 20.08 -12.86 -7.11
C LEU A 27 20.73 -13.72 -6.03
N ASP A 28 21.22 -14.90 -6.40
CA ASP A 28 22.01 -15.76 -5.52
C ASP A 28 23.51 -15.56 -5.78
N THR A 29 24.27 -15.34 -4.72
CA THR A 29 25.72 -15.08 -4.74
C THR A 29 26.45 -15.96 -3.73
N ASP A 30 27.78 -15.93 -3.76
CA ASP A 30 28.62 -16.54 -2.72
C ASP A 30 28.53 -15.84 -1.34
N GLN A 31 27.91 -14.65 -1.26
CA GLN A 31 27.63 -13.91 -0.01
C GLN A 31 26.15 -13.97 0.42
N GLY A 32 25.36 -14.84 -0.23
CA GLY A 32 23.95 -15.08 0.08
C GLY A 32 23.00 -14.62 -1.03
N SER A 33 21.71 -14.62 -0.71
CA SER A 33 20.62 -14.32 -1.63
C SER A 33 20.07 -12.91 -1.41
N PHE A 34 19.72 -12.23 -2.50
CA PHE A 34 19.26 -10.84 -2.50
C PHE A 34 17.99 -10.68 -3.33
N ALA A 35 17.09 -9.83 -2.84
CA ALA A 35 16.02 -9.26 -3.62
C ALA A 35 16.53 -7.98 -4.29
N VAL A 36 16.58 -7.98 -5.63
CA VAL A 36 16.95 -6.82 -6.44
C VAL A 36 15.68 -6.27 -7.07
N LYS A 37 15.31 -5.05 -6.69
CA LYS A 37 14.09 -4.41 -7.18
C LYS A 37 14.46 -3.22 -8.05
N GLU A 38 14.09 -3.27 -9.33
CA GLU A 38 14.20 -2.15 -10.26
C GLU A 38 12.96 -1.27 -10.15
N LEU A 39 13.19 0.01 -9.86
CA LEU A 39 12.14 0.97 -9.57
C LEU A 39 11.51 1.48 -10.86
N ASN A 40 10.18 1.45 -10.93
CA ASN A 40 9.43 2.17 -11.94
C ASN A 40 9.23 3.62 -11.50
N LEU A 41 9.99 4.53 -12.12
CA LEU A 41 9.97 5.97 -11.81
C LEU A 41 8.97 6.75 -12.67
N LEU A 42 8.50 6.19 -13.79
CA LEU A 42 7.65 6.89 -14.76
C LEU A 42 6.18 6.97 -14.32
N ASP A 43 5.74 6.03 -13.48
CA ASP A 43 4.35 5.92 -13.03
C ASP A 43 4.07 6.56 -11.67
N ARG A 44 5.04 7.28 -11.09
CA ARG A 44 4.89 7.88 -9.77
C ARG A 44 4.28 9.26 -9.87
N ARG A 45 3.20 9.47 -9.11
CA ARG A 45 2.57 10.78 -8.91
C ARG A 45 3.48 11.80 -8.24
N TRP A 46 4.58 11.33 -7.62
CA TRP A 46 5.47 12.13 -6.80
C TRP A 46 6.92 11.72 -7.02
N THR A 47 7.85 12.64 -6.83
CA THR A 47 9.29 12.34 -6.85
C THR A 47 9.62 11.34 -5.74
N TYR A 48 10.09 10.15 -6.12
CA TYR A 48 10.49 9.14 -5.14
C TYR A 48 11.77 9.55 -4.43
N ARG A 49 11.70 9.73 -3.11
CA ARG A 49 12.83 10.09 -2.26
C ARG A 49 13.49 8.83 -1.70
N VAL A 50 14.16 8.12 -2.60
CA VAL A 50 14.83 6.86 -2.29
C VAL A 50 15.72 6.94 -1.04
N GLU A 51 16.44 8.05 -0.85
CA GLU A 51 17.34 8.25 0.29
C GLU A 51 16.61 8.37 1.62
N ASP A 52 15.50 9.10 1.68
CA ASP A 52 14.73 9.28 2.90
C ASP A 52 14.02 7.98 3.31
N VAL A 53 13.43 7.28 2.34
CA VAL A 53 12.81 5.96 2.55
C VAL A 53 13.87 4.98 3.04
N PHE A 54 15.02 4.90 2.36
CA PHE A 54 16.07 3.96 2.74
C PHE A 54 16.68 4.28 4.12
N ARG A 55 16.76 5.57 4.51
CA ARG A 55 17.15 5.95 5.88
C ARG A 55 16.14 5.44 6.91
N PHE A 56 14.84 5.57 6.62
CA PHE A 56 13.78 5.07 7.48
C PHE A 56 13.81 3.54 7.61
N GLU A 57 13.96 2.82 6.49
CA GLU A 57 14.11 1.36 6.47
C GLU A 57 15.30 0.89 7.33
N ARG A 58 16.46 1.55 7.21
CA ARG A 58 17.63 1.22 8.02
C ARG A 58 17.41 1.43 9.51
N ALA A 59 16.69 2.50 9.88
CA ALA A 59 16.33 2.74 11.28
C ALA A 59 15.35 1.70 11.81
N ALA A 60 14.34 1.33 11.02
CA ALA A 60 13.38 0.28 11.35
C ALA A 60 14.07 -1.09 11.52
N PHE A 61 14.95 -1.47 10.59
CA PHE A 61 15.73 -2.69 10.71
C PHE A 61 16.62 -2.70 11.96
N ALA A 62 17.31 -1.59 12.24
CA ALA A 62 18.14 -1.44 13.44
C ALA A 62 17.33 -1.51 14.75
N ALA A 63 16.05 -1.14 14.71
CA ALA A 63 15.10 -1.26 15.83
C ALA A 63 14.48 -2.67 15.96
N GLY A 64 14.88 -3.63 15.11
CA GLY A 64 14.40 -5.01 15.18
C GLY A 64 12.98 -5.20 14.65
N ILE A 65 12.53 -4.33 13.74
CA ILE A 65 11.33 -4.61 12.94
C ILE A 65 11.60 -5.85 12.08
N PRO A 66 10.70 -6.86 12.07
CA PRO A 66 10.88 -8.04 11.24
C PRO A 66 10.67 -7.66 9.78
N MET A 67 11.78 -7.44 9.07
CA MET A 67 11.81 -7.05 7.66
C MET A 67 13.11 -7.57 7.01
N PRO A 68 13.17 -7.64 5.68
CA PRO A 68 14.43 -7.87 4.97
C PRO A 68 15.50 -6.84 5.33
N GLU A 69 16.74 -7.28 5.51
CA GLU A 69 17.88 -6.37 5.74
C GLU A 69 18.04 -5.42 4.53
N PRO A 70 17.98 -4.09 4.73
CA PRO A 70 18.25 -3.12 3.68
C PRO A 70 19.74 -3.06 3.36
N ILE A 71 20.13 -3.44 2.13
CA ILE A 71 21.54 -3.58 1.72
C ILE A 71 22.05 -2.31 1.04
N SER A 72 21.34 -1.85 0.00
CA SER A 72 21.74 -0.65 -0.73
C SER A 72 20.57 -0.07 -1.53
N ALA A 73 20.62 1.23 -1.76
CA ALA A 73 19.66 1.94 -2.59
C ALA A 73 20.37 2.88 -3.58
N SER A 74 19.75 3.06 -4.74
CA SER A 74 20.16 4.00 -5.77
C SER A 74 18.91 4.57 -6.46
N HIS A 75 19.07 5.56 -7.34
CA HIS A 75 17.93 6.16 -8.05
C HIS A 75 17.02 5.16 -8.77
N HIS A 76 17.53 4.02 -9.24
CA HIS A 76 16.77 3.06 -10.04
C HIS A 76 16.63 1.68 -9.38
N THR A 77 17.22 1.45 -8.21
CA THR A 77 17.33 0.10 -7.65
C THR A 77 17.33 0.12 -6.13
N LEU A 78 16.54 -0.77 -5.54
CA LEU A 78 16.60 -1.15 -4.14
C LEU A 78 17.09 -2.59 -4.01
N ILE A 79 17.92 -2.83 -3.00
CA ILE A 79 18.48 -4.15 -2.74
C ILE A 79 18.30 -4.48 -1.26
N HIS A 80 17.70 -5.64 -1.03
CA HIS A 80 17.48 -6.20 0.29
C HIS A 80 18.01 -7.62 0.35
N ARG A 81 18.31 -8.10 1.56
CA ARG A 81 18.55 -9.53 1.79
C ARG A 81 17.29 -10.31 1.43
N TRP A 82 17.44 -11.44 0.74
CA TRP A 82 16.32 -12.32 0.49
C TRP A 82 15.83 -12.94 1.81
N VAL A 83 14.52 -12.93 2.02
CA VAL A 83 13.87 -13.59 3.17
C VAL A 83 12.91 -14.63 2.63
N GLU A 84 13.06 -15.87 3.10
CA GLU A 84 12.09 -16.92 2.85
C GLU A 84 10.88 -16.74 3.78
N GLY A 85 9.69 -16.90 3.24
CA GLY A 85 8.44 -16.78 3.98
C GLY A 85 7.24 -17.14 3.10
N GLU A 86 6.14 -17.49 3.75
CA GLU A 86 4.87 -17.79 3.11
C GLU A 86 4.13 -16.48 2.81
N LYS A 87 3.50 -16.38 1.63
CA LYS A 87 2.66 -15.23 1.31
C LYS A 87 1.43 -15.22 2.22
N VAL A 88 1.07 -14.04 2.75
CA VAL A 88 -0.18 -13.88 3.49
C VAL A 88 -1.33 -13.80 2.47
N PRO A 89 -2.37 -14.65 2.58
CA PRO A 89 -3.52 -14.59 1.67
C PRO A 89 -4.34 -13.33 1.91
N GLU A 90 -5.07 -12.87 0.89
CA GLU A 90 -6.08 -11.80 1.01
C GLU A 90 -7.36 -12.33 1.69
N ALA A 91 -7.19 -12.75 2.94
CA ALA A 91 -8.23 -13.26 3.82
C ALA A 91 -7.93 -12.81 5.25
N PRO A 92 -8.93 -12.82 6.15
CA PRO A 92 -8.70 -12.45 7.54
C PRO A 92 -7.57 -13.28 8.18
N VAL A 93 -6.56 -12.61 8.72
CA VAL A 93 -5.40 -13.26 9.36
C VAL A 93 -5.74 -13.75 10.77
N THR A 94 -4.83 -14.44 11.45
CA THR A 94 -5.08 -14.81 12.86
C THR A 94 -5.02 -13.58 13.77
N ALA A 95 -5.78 -13.60 14.86
CA ALA A 95 -5.75 -12.52 15.86
C ALA A 95 -4.33 -12.26 16.43
N ALA A 96 -3.56 -13.31 16.64
CA ALA A 96 -2.17 -13.20 17.12
C ALA A 96 -1.26 -12.50 16.10
N TYR A 97 -1.41 -12.82 14.81
CA TYR A 97 -0.65 -12.17 13.74
C TYR A 97 -1.02 -10.69 13.62
N ALA A 98 -2.32 -10.38 13.65
CA ALA A 98 -2.83 -9.00 13.66
C ALA A 98 -2.31 -8.20 14.86
N PHE A 99 -2.31 -8.80 16.05
CA PHE A 99 -1.75 -8.19 17.25
C PHE A 99 -0.25 -7.85 17.10
N GLU A 100 0.56 -8.77 16.58
CA GLU A 100 1.99 -8.53 16.36
C GLU A 100 2.22 -7.43 15.31
N ILE A 101 1.37 -7.31 14.28
CA ILE A 101 1.40 -6.16 13.36
C ILE A 101 1.13 -4.83 14.08
N GLY A 102 0.17 -4.82 15.01
CA GLY A 102 -0.08 -3.65 15.88
C GLY A 102 1.17 -3.23 16.66
N GLU A 103 1.85 -4.18 17.30
CA GLU A 103 3.10 -3.92 18.02
C GLU A 103 4.22 -3.44 17.10
N ILE A 104 4.29 -3.97 15.87
CA ILE A 104 5.23 -3.51 14.84
C ILE A 104 4.96 -2.04 14.49
N LEU A 105 3.71 -1.66 14.24
CA LEU A 105 3.34 -0.27 13.95
C LEU A 105 3.70 0.67 15.10
N ALA A 106 3.47 0.26 16.35
CA ALA A 106 3.85 1.07 17.52
C ALA A 106 5.36 1.34 17.56
N ARG A 107 6.18 0.31 17.29
CA ARG A 107 7.63 0.45 17.22
C ARG A 107 8.08 1.32 16.04
N ILE A 108 7.44 1.18 14.88
CA ILE A 108 7.70 2.04 13.71
C ILE A 108 7.41 3.51 14.04
N HIS A 109 6.27 3.80 14.65
CA HIS A 109 5.84 5.17 14.97
C HIS A 109 6.65 5.79 16.12
N ALA A 110 7.36 4.99 16.91
CA ALA A 110 8.28 5.46 17.94
C ALA A 110 9.67 5.83 17.43
N LEU A 111 9.98 5.55 16.15
CA LEU A 111 11.28 5.87 15.56
C LEU A 111 11.44 7.38 15.37
N ASP A 112 12.53 7.93 15.92
CA ASP A 112 12.92 9.32 15.68
C ASP A 112 13.82 9.40 14.44
N VAL A 113 13.19 9.46 13.26
CA VAL A 113 13.88 9.58 11.98
C VAL A 113 13.52 10.90 11.35
N ALA A 114 14.54 11.73 11.10
CA ALA A 114 14.37 12.97 10.36
C ALA A 114 13.70 12.69 9.01
N TRP A 115 12.65 13.44 8.71
CA TRP A 115 11.91 13.33 7.46
C TRP A 115 11.67 14.72 6.91
N THR A 116 12.13 14.98 5.69
CA THR A 116 11.90 16.26 5.04
C THR A 116 10.39 16.46 4.86
N PRO A 117 9.77 17.49 5.45
CA PRO A 117 8.34 17.73 5.28
C PRO A 117 8.02 18.01 3.80
N VAL A 118 6.88 17.52 3.34
CA VAL A 118 6.37 17.86 2.00
C VAL A 118 4.91 18.24 2.15
N SER A 119 4.51 19.30 1.47
CA SER A 119 3.09 19.58 1.22
C SER A 119 2.63 18.60 0.14
N ILE A 120 1.83 17.60 0.50
CA ILE A 120 1.28 16.65 -0.46
C ILE A 120 -0.21 16.54 -0.23
N GLU A 121 -0.98 17.53 -0.67
CA GLU A 121 -2.38 17.34 -1.01
C GLU A 121 -2.68 18.14 -2.27
N ASP A 122 -2.43 17.54 -3.43
CA ASP A 122 -3.17 17.95 -4.62
C ASP A 122 -4.63 17.57 -4.39
N GLN A 123 -5.56 18.48 -4.71
CA GLN A 123 -6.99 18.19 -4.65
C GLN A 123 -7.31 16.92 -5.43
N THR A 124 -8.18 16.08 -4.89
CA THR A 124 -8.61 14.89 -5.61
C THR A 124 -9.28 15.27 -6.93
N SER A 125 -8.93 14.54 -7.99
CA SER A 125 -9.39 14.86 -9.34
C SER A 125 -10.91 14.74 -9.47
N ARG A 126 -11.49 15.64 -10.26
CA ARG A 126 -12.95 15.76 -10.49
C ARG A 126 -13.36 15.43 -11.93
N ASP A 127 -12.45 14.86 -12.72
CA ASP A 127 -12.65 14.57 -14.15
C ASP A 127 -13.45 13.28 -14.44
N TRP A 128 -14.13 12.71 -13.44
CA TRP A 128 -14.85 11.43 -13.55
C TRP A 128 -15.89 11.40 -14.67
N SER A 129 -16.63 12.50 -14.86
CA SER A 129 -17.59 12.62 -15.98
C SER A 129 -16.89 12.57 -17.34
N GLU A 130 -15.72 13.22 -17.48
CA GLU A 130 -14.92 13.18 -18.71
C GLU A 130 -14.38 11.78 -18.98
N LEU A 131 -13.85 11.13 -17.95
CA LEU A 131 -13.33 9.77 -18.03
C LEU A 131 -14.42 8.77 -18.44
N ALA A 132 -15.64 8.89 -17.91
CA ALA A 132 -16.79 8.06 -18.29
C ALA A 132 -17.16 8.25 -19.77
N MET A 133 -17.22 9.50 -20.25
CA MET A 133 -17.51 9.79 -21.66
C MET A 133 -16.45 9.19 -22.59
N ARG A 134 -15.16 9.32 -22.24
CA ARG A 134 -14.04 8.76 -23.01
C ARG A 134 -14.05 7.24 -23.01
N ALA A 135 -14.36 6.62 -21.87
CA ALA A 135 -14.49 5.17 -21.75
C ALA A 135 -15.60 4.64 -22.67
N ALA A 136 -16.77 5.29 -22.67
CA ALA A 136 -17.87 4.94 -23.57
C ALA A 136 -17.48 5.12 -25.05
N ALA A 137 -16.88 6.26 -25.40
CA ALA A 137 -16.45 6.56 -26.78
C ALA A 137 -15.40 5.58 -27.33
N THR A 138 -14.58 4.98 -26.44
CA THR A 138 -13.56 4.00 -26.80
C THR A 138 -14.00 2.54 -26.59
N GLY A 139 -15.25 2.30 -26.19
CA GLY A 139 -15.80 0.97 -26.01
C GLY A 139 -15.17 0.17 -24.86
N GLN A 140 -14.75 0.84 -23.79
CA GLN A 140 -14.16 0.16 -22.62
C GLN A 140 -15.20 -0.76 -21.96
N PRO A 141 -14.80 -1.97 -21.51
CA PRO A 141 -15.73 -2.97 -20.99
C PRO A 141 -16.38 -2.60 -19.64
N TRP A 142 -15.84 -1.59 -18.95
CA TRP A 142 -16.32 -1.07 -17.66
C TRP A 142 -16.94 0.33 -17.79
N ALA A 143 -17.19 0.81 -19.01
CA ALA A 143 -17.66 2.17 -19.28
C ALA A 143 -19.04 2.45 -18.66
N ASP A 144 -19.97 1.51 -18.79
CA ASP A 144 -21.34 1.68 -18.29
C ASP A 144 -21.36 1.70 -16.75
N GLU A 145 -20.59 0.84 -16.09
CA GLU A 145 -20.44 0.88 -14.63
C GLU A 145 -19.71 2.13 -14.14
N LEU A 146 -18.69 2.61 -14.86
CA LEU A 146 -18.07 3.89 -14.49
C LEU A 146 -19.08 5.04 -14.61
N ALA A 147 -19.87 5.07 -15.68
CA ALA A 147 -20.87 6.09 -15.93
C ALA A 147 -21.99 6.10 -14.86
N SER A 148 -22.43 4.92 -14.41
CA SER A 148 -23.49 4.82 -13.39
C SER A 148 -23.03 5.30 -12.00
N HIS A 149 -21.72 5.36 -11.74
CA HIS A 149 -21.14 5.73 -10.45
C HIS A 149 -20.44 7.10 -10.41
N VAL A 150 -20.51 7.91 -11.48
CA VAL A 150 -19.83 9.23 -11.56
C VAL A 150 -20.10 10.12 -10.35
N GLU A 151 -21.36 10.29 -9.96
CA GLU A 151 -21.74 11.12 -8.80
C GLU A 151 -21.17 10.55 -7.48
N THR A 152 -21.06 9.22 -7.38
CA THR A 152 -20.43 8.58 -6.22
C THR A 152 -18.93 8.88 -6.17
N PHE A 153 -18.21 8.82 -7.28
CA PHE A 153 -16.78 9.19 -7.31
C PHE A 153 -16.54 10.66 -7.01
N LEU A 154 -17.43 11.56 -7.46
CA LEU A 154 -17.38 12.98 -7.10
C LEU A 154 -17.64 13.21 -5.60
N ALA A 155 -18.59 12.46 -5.01
CA ALA A 155 -18.84 12.49 -3.57
C ALA A 155 -17.65 11.93 -2.76
N ILE A 156 -17.03 10.84 -3.22
CA ILE A 156 -15.83 10.28 -2.61
C ILE A 156 -14.68 11.30 -2.67
N ALA A 157 -14.44 11.93 -3.83
CA ALA A 157 -13.43 12.98 -3.96
C ALA A 157 -13.71 14.15 -3.00
N HIS A 158 -14.97 14.56 -2.87
CA HIS A 158 -15.35 15.57 -1.89
C HIS A 158 -15.05 15.14 -0.46
N PHE A 159 -15.45 13.94 -0.07
CA PHE A 159 -15.17 13.39 1.25
C PHE A 159 -13.66 13.34 1.54
N VAL A 160 -12.85 12.86 0.59
CA VAL A 160 -11.40 12.79 0.76
C VAL A 160 -10.81 14.18 0.99
N ASP A 161 -11.24 15.20 0.24
CA ASP A 161 -10.71 16.56 0.36
C ASP A 161 -11.18 17.29 1.63
N THR A 162 -12.37 16.97 2.17
CA THR A 162 -13.00 17.75 3.26
C THR A 162 -13.05 17.04 4.61
N CYS A 163 -12.76 15.74 4.67
CA CYS A 163 -12.78 14.99 5.92
C CYS A 163 -11.69 15.50 6.88
N GLU A 164 -12.11 15.92 8.07
CA GLU A 164 -11.19 16.29 9.15
C GLU A 164 -10.41 15.07 9.64
N ARG A 165 -9.10 15.25 9.87
CA ARG A 165 -8.17 14.18 10.29
C ARG A 165 -7.58 14.52 11.65
N PRO A 166 -8.36 14.39 12.75
CA PRO A 166 -7.87 14.73 14.07
C PRO A 166 -6.83 13.72 14.55
N GLY A 167 -5.82 14.20 15.29
CA GLY A 167 -4.78 13.36 15.87
C GLY A 167 -3.40 13.64 15.27
N PRO A 168 -2.40 12.84 15.66
CA PRO A 168 -1.03 13.05 15.23
C PRO A 168 -0.82 12.59 13.77
N VAL A 169 0.10 13.25 13.10
CA VAL A 169 0.73 12.77 11.87
C VAL A 169 2.03 12.06 12.26
N VAL A 170 2.23 10.86 11.75
CA VAL A 170 3.38 9.99 12.07
C VAL A 170 4.13 9.61 10.80
N LEU A 171 5.44 9.37 10.93
CA LEU A 171 6.21 8.73 9.88
C LEU A 171 5.89 7.23 9.90
N THR A 172 5.37 6.71 8.80
CA THR A 172 4.87 5.33 8.74
C THR A 172 5.08 4.68 7.38
N HIS A 173 4.67 3.41 7.26
CA HIS A 173 4.84 2.56 6.09
C HIS A 173 3.85 2.88 4.97
N ARG A 174 2.58 3.17 5.29
CA ARG A 174 1.51 3.56 4.35
C ARG A 174 1.01 2.47 3.40
N ASP A 175 1.41 1.21 3.61
CA ASP A 175 1.08 0.11 2.67
C ASP A 175 1.14 -1.28 3.32
N ILE A 176 0.80 -1.39 4.61
CA ILE A 176 0.76 -2.68 5.31
C ILE A 176 -0.54 -3.42 4.94
N HIS A 177 -0.42 -4.27 3.91
CA HIS A 177 -1.48 -5.12 3.40
C HIS A 177 -0.97 -6.57 3.23
N PRO A 178 -1.87 -7.57 3.13
CA PRO A 178 -1.46 -8.98 2.99
C PRO A 178 -0.40 -9.25 1.90
N TRP A 179 -0.48 -8.58 0.75
CA TRP A 179 0.49 -8.75 -0.34
C TRP A 179 1.89 -8.18 -0.05
N ASN A 180 2.02 -7.29 0.94
CA ASN A 180 3.29 -6.73 1.42
C ASN A 180 3.75 -7.37 2.74
N LEU A 181 3.18 -8.54 3.08
CA LEU A 181 3.51 -9.29 4.27
C LEU A 181 3.90 -10.72 3.93
N LEU A 182 4.88 -11.24 4.67
CA LEU A 182 5.13 -12.68 4.73
C LEU A 182 4.82 -13.21 6.13
N ALA A 183 4.54 -14.50 6.19
CA ALA A 183 4.58 -15.29 7.41
C ALA A 183 5.86 -16.13 7.44
N ARG A 184 6.67 -15.95 8.47
CA ARG A 184 7.83 -16.81 8.74
C ARG A 184 7.65 -17.42 10.13
N GLU A 185 7.49 -18.74 10.18
CA GLU A 185 7.18 -19.45 11.43
C GLU A 185 5.93 -18.88 12.14
N GLY A 186 4.93 -18.48 11.35
CA GLY A 186 3.68 -17.88 11.83
C GLY A 186 3.78 -16.41 12.26
N ARG A 187 4.94 -15.77 12.12
CA ARG A 187 5.18 -14.37 12.52
C ARG A 187 5.29 -13.43 11.31
N PRO A 188 4.95 -12.14 11.45
CA PRO A 188 4.99 -11.20 10.34
C PRO A 188 6.39 -10.83 9.88
N VAL A 189 6.54 -10.60 8.58
CA VAL A 189 7.68 -9.91 7.98
C VAL A 189 7.13 -8.81 7.08
N VAL A 190 7.51 -7.56 7.34
CA VAL A 190 7.05 -6.37 6.60
C VAL A 190 7.93 -6.11 5.38
N LEU A 191 7.28 -6.01 4.21
CA LEU A 191 7.91 -5.74 2.93
C LEU A 191 7.46 -4.40 2.35
N ASP A 192 8.18 -3.93 1.33
CA ASP A 192 7.78 -2.83 0.44
C ASP A 192 7.55 -1.45 1.08
N TRP A 193 8.61 -0.89 1.65
CA TRP A 193 8.59 0.38 2.35
C TRP A 193 8.54 1.62 1.43
N GLU A 194 8.37 1.45 0.12
CA GLU A 194 8.55 2.52 -0.86
C GLU A 194 7.51 3.64 -0.79
N LEU A 195 6.35 3.35 -0.19
CA LEU A 195 5.30 4.35 0.03
C LEU A 195 5.45 5.08 1.36
N SER A 196 6.46 4.74 2.17
CA SER A 196 6.68 5.31 3.49
C SER A 196 6.70 6.84 3.46
N GLY A 197 6.16 7.43 4.51
CA GLY A 197 6.10 8.87 4.67
C GLY A 197 5.18 9.30 5.79
N MET A 198 4.95 10.61 5.87
CA MET A 198 4.03 11.18 6.85
C MET A 198 2.58 10.83 6.48
N LEU A 199 1.81 10.35 7.45
CA LEU A 199 0.38 10.08 7.33
C LEU A 199 -0.30 10.33 8.68
N ASP A 200 -1.59 10.71 8.67
CA ASP A 200 -2.36 10.73 9.91
C ASP A 200 -2.44 9.32 10.52
N LEU A 201 -2.28 9.24 11.84
CA LEU A 201 -2.22 7.95 12.53
C LEU A 201 -3.50 7.14 12.35
N SER A 202 -4.66 7.79 12.28
CA SER A 202 -5.95 7.13 12.06
C SER A 202 -5.96 6.34 10.76
N SER A 203 -5.45 6.93 9.67
CA SER A 203 -5.42 6.34 8.35
C SER A 203 -4.51 5.13 8.27
N GLU A 204 -3.34 5.17 8.91
CA GLU A 204 -2.42 4.00 8.94
C GLU A 204 -3.06 2.83 9.70
N LEU A 205 -3.62 3.10 10.88
CA LEU A 205 -4.24 2.07 11.70
C LEU A 205 -5.49 1.49 11.02
N GLY A 206 -6.35 2.35 10.47
CA GLY A 206 -7.57 1.92 9.80
C GLY A 206 -7.33 1.13 8.52
N SER A 207 -6.40 1.58 7.68
CA SER A 207 -6.03 0.86 6.44
C SER A 207 -5.44 -0.51 6.75
N THR A 208 -4.50 -0.58 7.70
CA THR A 208 -3.84 -1.83 8.11
C THR A 208 -4.84 -2.78 8.75
N ALA A 209 -5.59 -2.32 9.76
CA ALA A 209 -6.53 -3.15 10.50
C ALA A 209 -7.64 -3.70 9.61
N LEU A 210 -8.22 -2.87 8.72
CA LEU A 210 -9.24 -3.34 7.80
C LEU A 210 -8.68 -4.37 6.83
N SER A 211 -7.50 -4.12 6.26
CA SER A 211 -6.89 -5.00 5.26
C SER A 211 -6.53 -6.38 5.80
N LEU A 212 -6.18 -6.48 7.08
CA LEU A 212 -5.89 -7.75 7.74
C LEU A 212 -7.15 -8.48 8.25
N ALA A 213 -8.26 -7.76 8.40
CA ALA A 213 -9.49 -8.28 8.97
C ALA A 213 -10.53 -8.72 7.93
N LYS A 214 -10.29 -8.48 6.63
CA LYS A 214 -11.27 -8.74 5.57
C LYS A 214 -10.78 -9.73 4.51
N GLY A 215 -11.71 -10.32 3.77
CA GLY A 215 -11.45 -11.00 2.50
C GLY A 215 -11.27 -10.03 1.31
N PRO A 216 -11.36 -10.50 0.07
CA PRO A 216 -11.21 -9.64 -1.11
C PRO A 216 -12.23 -8.47 -1.15
N GLY A 217 -13.47 -8.72 -0.73
CA GLY A 217 -14.53 -7.71 -0.57
C GLY A 217 -14.77 -7.28 0.89
N PHE A 218 -15.93 -6.65 1.15
CA PHE A 218 -16.31 -6.13 2.47
C PHE A 218 -17.38 -6.96 3.20
N ASP A 219 -17.81 -8.07 2.61
CA ASP A 219 -18.83 -8.96 3.21
C ASP A 219 -18.28 -9.86 4.32
N ASP A 220 -16.97 -10.14 4.32
CA ASP A 220 -16.32 -11.01 5.29
C ASP A 220 -15.29 -10.25 6.13
N ILE A 221 -15.76 -9.24 6.85
CA ILE A 221 -14.94 -8.51 7.84
C ILE A 221 -15.03 -9.25 9.18
N LYS A 222 -13.89 -9.42 9.85
CA LYS A 222 -13.78 -10.02 11.19
C LYS A 222 -13.42 -8.93 12.21
N PRO A 223 -14.40 -8.37 12.93
CA PRO A 223 -14.17 -7.27 13.88
C PRO A 223 -13.11 -7.60 14.96
N ALA A 224 -13.07 -8.85 15.43
CA ALA A 224 -12.08 -9.29 16.41
C ALA A 224 -10.62 -9.18 15.90
N ILE A 225 -10.38 -9.43 14.59
CA ILE A 225 -9.05 -9.31 13.99
C ILE A 225 -8.70 -7.84 13.79
N PHE A 226 -9.65 -7.03 13.32
CA PHE A 226 -9.49 -5.58 13.25
C PHE A 226 -9.07 -5.00 14.60
N ARG A 227 -9.79 -5.39 15.66
CA ARG A 227 -9.52 -4.94 17.02
C ARG A 227 -8.18 -5.44 17.55
N SER A 228 -7.77 -6.65 17.18
CA SER A 228 -6.47 -7.22 17.59
C SER A 228 -5.29 -6.35 17.12
N VAL A 229 -5.36 -5.75 15.92
CA VAL A 229 -4.33 -4.79 15.47
C VAL A 229 -4.25 -3.58 16.41
N LEU A 230 -5.40 -3.03 16.79
CA LEU A 230 -5.46 -1.85 17.66
C LEU A 230 -4.97 -2.17 19.07
N ASP A 231 -5.35 -3.34 19.61
CA ASP A 231 -4.89 -3.81 20.91
C ASP A 231 -3.37 -4.01 20.92
N GLY A 232 -2.80 -4.59 19.85
CA GLY A 232 -1.36 -4.72 19.69
C GLY A 232 -0.63 -3.38 19.60
N TYR A 233 -1.22 -2.40 18.90
CA TYR A 233 -0.67 -1.05 18.82
C TYR A 233 -0.60 -0.37 20.20
N VAL A 234 -1.68 -0.50 20.99
CA VAL A 234 -1.71 0.02 22.37
C VAL A 234 -0.74 -0.72 23.28
N ALA A 235 -0.67 -2.05 23.17
CA ALA A 235 0.28 -2.87 23.94
C ALA A 235 1.75 -2.51 23.63
N GLY A 236 2.05 -2.12 22.39
CA GLY A 236 3.34 -1.59 21.98
C GLY A 236 3.64 -0.16 22.46
N GLY A 237 2.76 0.45 23.26
CA GLY A 237 2.92 1.79 23.83
C GLY A 237 2.30 2.93 23.00
N GLY A 238 1.58 2.59 21.92
CA GLY A 238 0.85 3.57 21.11
C GLY A 238 -0.43 4.07 21.80
N ALA A 239 -0.91 5.23 21.36
CA ALA A 239 -2.21 5.77 21.76
C ALA A 239 -3.12 5.86 20.54
N LEU A 240 -4.35 5.36 20.64
CA LEU A 240 -5.32 5.43 19.53
C LEU A 240 -5.80 6.87 19.35
N PRO A 241 -5.89 7.38 18.10
CA PRO A 241 -6.51 8.67 17.82
C PRO A 241 -8.04 8.59 17.99
N PRO A 242 -8.76 9.73 18.00
CA PRO A 242 -10.21 9.74 18.02
C PRO A 242 -10.80 8.89 16.88
N SER A 243 -11.85 8.11 17.19
CA SER A 243 -12.59 7.34 16.21
C SER A 243 -13.36 8.25 15.25
N GLY A 244 -13.45 7.85 13.99
CA GLY A 244 -14.27 8.55 12.99
C GLY A 244 -13.94 8.13 11.57
N PRO A 245 -14.56 8.78 10.57
CA PRO A 245 -14.41 8.40 9.17
C PRO A 245 -12.98 8.63 8.64
N SER A 246 -12.18 9.47 9.31
CA SER A 246 -10.79 9.77 8.96
C SER A 246 -9.91 8.52 8.87
N TRP A 247 -10.24 7.46 9.62
CA TRP A 247 -9.51 6.19 9.62
C TRP A 247 -9.50 5.47 8.27
N PHE A 248 -10.46 5.79 7.39
CA PHE A 248 -10.60 5.13 6.09
C PHE A 248 -10.27 6.06 4.91
N VAL A 249 -10.04 7.35 5.17
CA VAL A 249 -9.82 8.37 4.13
C VAL A 249 -8.62 8.05 3.25
N PHE A 250 -7.48 7.67 3.85
CA PHE A 250 -6.27 7.38 3.07
C PHE A 250 -6.46 6.21 2.11
N MET A 251 -7.09 5.12 2.56
CA MET A 251 -7.37 3.95 1.72
C MET A 251 -8.37 4.30 0.60
N ILE A 252 -9.44 5.02 0.93
CA ILE A 252 -10.44 5.47 -0.04
C ILE A 252 -9.80 6.39 -1.10
N GLY A 253 -9.03 7.39 -0.66
CA GLY A 253 -8.36 8.34 -1.56
C GLY A 253 -7.26 7.69 -2.38
N GLY A 254 -6.49 6.77 -1.79
CA GLY A 254 -5.48 5.96 -2.47
C GLY A 254 -6.10 5.10 -3.57
N TRP A 255 -7.20 4.40 -3.27
CA TRP A 255 -7.91 3.56 -4.24
C TRP A 255 -8.55 4.40 -5.35
N LEU A 256 -9.18 5.53 -5.01
CA LEU A 256 -9.71 6.49 -5.98
C LEU A 256 -8.62 6.96 -6.96
N GLY A 257 -7.46 7.33 -6.42
CA GLY A 257 -6.30 7.72 -7.20
C GLY A 257 -5.78 6.58 -8.10
N HIS A 258 -5.59 5.40 -7.53
CA HIS A 258 -5.10 4.24 -8.25
C HIS A 258 -6.04 3.84 -9.41
N MET A 259 -7.35 3.86 -9.16
CA MET A 259 -8.36 3.61 -10.20
C MET A 259 -8.26 4.64 -11.34
N ARG A 260 -8.18 5.94 -11.03
CA ARG A 260 -8.00 6.98 -12.06
C ARG A 260 -6.76 6.75 -12.92
N LEU A 261 -5.64 6.37 -12.30
CA LEU A 261 -4.40 6.09 -13.03
C LEU A 261 -4.58 4.93 -14.02
N ASN A 262 -5.21 3.83 -13.60
CA ASN A 262 -5.44 2.69 -14.47
C ASN A 262 -6.48 2.97 -15.57
N ILE A 263 -7.50 3.80 -15.29
CA ILE A 263 -8.40 4.31 -16.33
C ILE A 263 -7.60 5.04 -17.43
N LEU A 264 -6.71 5.96 -17.04
CA LEU A 264 -5.90 6.71 -18.01
C LEU A 264 -4.99 5.80 -18.84
N ARG A 265 -4.44 4.74 -18.25
CA ARG A 265 -3.66 3.72 -18.98
C ARG A 265 -4.51 2.97 -19.99
N CYS A 266 -5.68 2.48 -19.58
CA CYS A 266 -6.61 1.79 -20.49
C CYS A 266 -7.05 2.70 -21.65
N LEU A 267 -7.31 3.98 -21.38
CA LEU A 267 -7.69 4.97 -22.41
C LEU A 267 -6.55 5.37 -23.34
N ALA A 268 -5.29 5.27 -22.89
CA ALA A 268 -4.14 5.52 -23.74
C ALA A 268 -3.91 4.38 -24.76
N GLY A 269 -4.36 3.16 -24.45
CA GLY A 269 -4.30 2.01 -25.38
C GLY A 269 -2.88 1.52 -25.71
N VAL A 270 -1.88 1.94 -24.94
CA VAL A 270 -0.47 1.57 -25.13
C VAL A 270 -0.07 0.59 -24.03
N GLU A 271 0.54 -0.53 -24.38
CA GLU A 271 1.35 -1.32 -23.43
C GLU A 271 2.48 -0.41 -22.95
N ALA A 272 2.34 0.15 -21.75
CA ALA A 272 3.38 0.98 -21.20
C ALA A 272 4.67 0.15 -21.10
N SER A 273 5.79 0.67 -21.64
CA SER A 273 7.10 0.02 -21.55
C SER A 273 7.58 -0.16 -20.09
N THR A 274 6.90 0.54 -19.18
CA THR A 274 7.02 0.52 -17.73
C THR A 274 5.62 0.53 -17.10
N GLY A 275 5.30 -0.41 -16.21
CA GLY A 275 3.98 -0.54 -15.57
C GLY A 275 3.46 -1.98 -15.57
N PRO A 276 2.31 -2.25 -14.92
CA PRO A 276 1.62 -3.53 -15.05
C PRO A 276 1.08 -3.72 -16.47
N ASP A 277 0.84 -4.96 -16.85
CA ASP A 277 0.16 -5.32 -18.11
C ASP A 277 -1.17 -4.55 -18.24
N LEU A 278 -1.55 -4.19 -19.47
CA LEU A 278 -2.84 -3.58 -19.77
C LEU A 278 -4.00 -4.42 -19.22
N ALA A 279 -3.91 -5.75 -19.27
CA ALA A 279 -4.91 -6.65 -18.69
C ALA A 279 -5.10 -6.44 -17.18
N LEU A 280 -4.00 -6.28 -16.42
CA LEU A 280 -4.05 -5.98 -14.99
C LEU A 280 -4.60 -4.58 -14.71
N SER A 281 -4.35 -3.62 -15.62
CA SER A 281 -4.97 -2.29 -15.54
C SER A 281 -6.49 -2.39 -15.68
N HIS A 282 -7.00 -3.17 -16.65
CA HIS A 282 -8.43 -3.41 -16.79
C HIS A 282 -9.05 -4.06 -15.56
N GLU A 283 -8.40 -5.10 -15.01
CA GLU A 283 -8.85 -5.75 -13.78
C GLU A 283 -8.92 -4.76 -12.60
N SER A 284 -7.88 -3.94 -12.44
CA SER A 284 -7.82 -2.91 -11.40
C SER A 284 -8.96 -1.88 -11.54
N VAL A 285 -9.30 -1.48 -12.77
CA VAL A 285 -10.43 -0.58 -13.01
C VAL A 285 -11.75 -1.28 -12.68
N CYS A 286 -11.99 -2.51 -13.16
CA CYS A 286 -13.19 -3.28 -12.86
C CYS A 286 -13.42 -3.46 -11.34
N ASN A 287 -12.35 -3.75 -10.61
CA ASN A 287 -12.40 -3.88 -9.15
C ASN A 287 -12.69 -2.53 -8.49
N GLY A 288 -12.06 -1.45 -8.95
CA GLY A 288 -12.28 -0.09 -8.43
C GLY A 288 -13.70 0.43 -8.66
N VAL A 289 -14.24 0.26 -9.86
CA VAL A 289 -15.57 0.82 -10.20
C VAL A 289 -16.71 0.18 -9.41
N ARG A 290 -16.53 -1.05 -8.92
CA ARG A 290 -17.50 -1.76 -8.06
C ARG A 290 -17.17 -1.63 -6.58
N GLY A 291 -15.91 -1.84 -6.22
CA GLY A 291 -15.49 -1.97 -4.83
C GLY A 291 -15.41 -0.64 -4.09
N LEU A 292 -15.02 0.46 -4.76
CA LEU A 292 -14.89 1.76 -4.11
C LEU A 292 -16.27 2.37 -3.74
N PRO A 293 -17.31 2.32 -4.60
CA PRO A 293 -18.67 2.68 -4.21
C PRO A 293 -19.22 1.82 -3.07
N ASP A 294 -18.98 0.50 -3.07
CA ASP A 294 -19.40 -0.41 -1.99
C ASP A 294 -18.73 -0.04 -0.66
N MET A 295 -17.41 0.15 -0.66
CA MET A 295 -16.66 0.60 0.52
C MET A 295 -17.19 1.93 1.06
N PHE A 296 -17.40 2.91 0.19
CA PHE A 296 -17.88 4.23 0.59
C PHE A 296 -19.30 4.17 1.15
N GLY A 297 -20.18 3.34 0.55
CA GLY A 297 -21.53 3.10 1.07
C GLY A 297 -21.55 2.44 2.45
N ARG A 298 -20.53 1.64 2.78
CA ARG A 298 -20.38 0.95 4.08
C ARG A 298 -19.60 1.74 5.12
N LEU A 299 -19.23 3.00 4.85
CA LEU A 299 -18.46 3.80 5.80
C LEU A 299 -19.05 3.81 7.23
N PRO A 300 -20.39 3.93 7.44
CA PRO A 300 -20.97 3.83 8.78
C PRO A 300 -20.76 2.46 9.47
N GLU A 301 -20.75 1.36 8.71
CA GLU A 301 -20.48 0.02 9.24
C GLU A 301 -18.99 -0.15 9.60
N LEU A 302 -18.10 0.44 8.80
CA LEU A 302 -16.67 0.46 9.08
C LEU A 302 -16.34 1.29 10.31
N GLU A 303 -17.00 2.44 10.50
CA GLU A 303 -16.87 3.26 11.71
C GLU A 303 -17.31 2.52 12.98
N ALA A 304 -18.31 1.63 12.87
CA ALA A 304 -18.77 0.82 13.99
C ALA A 304 -17.70 -0.19 14.47
N LEU A 305 -16.65 -0.48 13.68
CA LEU A 305 -15.51 -1.31 14.10
C LEU A 305 -14.58 -0.60 15.10
N LEU A 306 -14.69 0.73 15.23
CA LEU A 306 -13.82 1.54 16.07
C LEU A 306 -14.32 1.64 17.54
N VAL A 307 -15.54 1.19 17.80
CA VAL A 307 -16.25 1.31 19.09
C VAL A 307 -16.26 -0.01 19.85
#